data_AF-A0A7K2XFG8-F1
#
_entry.id   AF-A0A7K2XFG8-F1
#
_cell.length_a   1.000
_cell.length_b   1.000
_cell.length_c   1.000
_cell.angle_alpha   90.00
_cell.angle_beta   90.00
_cell.angle_gamma   90.00
#
_symmetry.space_group_name_H-M   'P 1'
#
loop_
_entity.id
_entity.type
_entity.pdbx_description
1 polymer ?
#
loop_
_entity_poly.entity_id
_entity_poly.type
_entity_poly.pdbx_seq_one_letter_code
_entity_poly.pdbx_strand_id
1 'polypeptide(L)'
;RRLIAYVVPADAAVRPSALDMRARLAETLPAYAVPSLVRVVDDLPLTPNGKVDRTALERRTVQERPEVNAPHREPESDLERAVTGMWCDHLGLEGIGADDDFFELGGHSLLAVALIAELHREFGTEISPISFYLDPTPAGLARSLAQAGAPR
;
A
#
# COMPACT_ATOMS: atom_id res chain seq x y z
N ARG A 1 -17.46 5.36 0.04
CA ARG A 1 -17.07 6.00 1.32
C ARG A 1 -16.15 5.01 2.03
N ARG A 2 -14.88 5.37 2.22
CA ARG A 2 -13.85 4.45 2.77
C ARG A 2 -13.61 4.72 4.25
N LEU A 3 -13.20 3.69 4.99
CA LEU A 3 -12.78 3.81 6.39
C LEU A 3 -11.27 4.02 6.45
N ILE A 4 -10.85 5.02 7.23
CA ILE A 4 -9.45 5.36 7.46
C ILE A 4 -9.23 5.32 8.97
N ALA A 5 -8.23 4.58 9.42
CA ALA A 5 -7.77 4.59 10.80
C ALA A 5 -6.49 5.41 10.91
N TYR A 6 -6.42 6.26 11.92
CA TYR A 6 -5.20 6.98 12.30
C TYR A 6 -4.72 6.41 13.62
N VAL A 7 -3.45 6.05 13.69
CA VAL A 7 -2.85 5.35 14.83
C VAL A 7 -1.62 6.14 15.29
N VAL A 8 -1.59 6.47 16.57
CA VAL A 8 -0.37 6.99 17.22
C VAL A 8 0.27 5.81 17.95
N PRO A 9 1.52 5.44 17.64
CA PRO A 9 2.20 4.35 18.33
C PRO A 9 2.53 4.79 19.77
N ALA A 10 2.37 3.89 20.73
CA ALA A 10 2.72 4.17 22.12
C ALA A 10 4.24 4.37 22.31
N ASP A 11 5.03 3.71 21.46
CA ASP A 11 6.47 3.89 21.36
C ASP A 11 6.82 4.40 19.96
N ALA A 12 7.40 5.60 19.88
CA ALA A 12 7.78 6.23 18.62
C ALA A 12 8.86 5.44 17.84
N ALA A 13 9.65 4.59 18.52
CA ALA A 13 10.62 3.72 17.88
C ALA A 13 9.97 2.55 17.12
N VAL A 14 8.70 2.25 17.39
CA VAL A 14 7.95 1.20 16.70
C VAL A 14 7.14 1.81 15.56
N ARG A 15 7.34 1.29 14.35
CA ARG A 15 6.50 1.55 13.20
C ARG A 15 5.61 0.33 12.97
N PRO A 16 4.36 0.33 13.47
CA PRO A 16 3.49 -0.82 13.30
C PRO A 16 3.06 -0.97 11.83
N SER A 17 3.11 -2.21 11.32
CA SER A 17 2.68 -2.54 9.96
C SER A 17 1.17 -2.30 9.80
N ALA A 18 0.80 -1.54 8.77
CA ALA A 18 -0.59 -1.31 8.40
C ALA A 18 -1.31 -2.62 8.03
N LEU A 19 -0.61 -3.55 7.39
CA LEU A 19 -1.13 -4.87 7.03
C LEU A 19 -1.46 -5.70 8.27
N ASP A 20 -0.52 -5.79 9.22
CA ASP A 20 -0.71 -6.55 10.45
C ASP A 20 -1.85 -5.98 11.29
N MET A 21 -1.95 -4.66 11.39
CA MET A 21 -3.06 -4.00 12.08
C MET A 21 -4.40 -4.34 11.42
N ARG A 22 -4.49 -4.31 10.09
CA ARG A 22 -5.71 -4.70 9.37
C ARG A 22 -6.07 -6.16 9.57
N ALA A 23 -5.08 -7.06 9.52
CA ALA A 23 -5.29 -8.48 9.77
C ALA A 23 -5.86 -8.72 11.17
N ARG A 24 -5.26 -8.11 12.20
CA ARG A 24 -5.75 -8.20 13.59
C ARG A 24 -7.14 -7.60 13.78
N LEU A 25 -7.44 -6.47 13.12
CA LEU A 25 -8.78 -5.88 13.17
C LEU A 25 -9.83 -6.78 12.51
N ALA A 26 -9.48 -7.50 11.44
CA ALA A 26 -10.39 -8.43 10.76
C ALA A 26 -10.76 -9.66 11.60
N GLU A 27 -9.96 -10.01 12.62
CA GLU A 27 -10.28 -11.10 13.56
C GLU A 27 -11.43 -10.74 14.51
N THR A 28 -11.67 -9.45 14.74
CA THR A 28 -12.61 -8.96 15.76
C THR A 28 -13.74 -8.08 15.21
N LEU A 29 -13.54 -7.48 14.03
CA LEU A 29 -14.51 -6.60 13.39
C LEU A 29 -15.18 -7.27 12.19
N PRO A 30 -16.46 -6.98 11.94
CA PRO A 30 -17.08 -7.37 10.67
C PRO A 30 -16.37 -6.67 9.50
N ALA A 31 -16.34 -7.33 8.34
CA ALA A 31 -15.56 -6.89 7.18
C ALA A 31 -15.79 -5.42 6.77
N TYR A 32 -17.01 -4.90 6.89
CA TYR A 32 -17.33 -3.51 6.54
C TYR A 32 -16.79 -2.47 7.53
N ALA A 33 -16.36 -2.90 8.72
CA ALA A 33 -15.79 -2.04 9.77
C ALA A 33 -14.26 -2.07 9.79
N VAL A 34 -13.63 -2.98 9.02
CA VAL A 34 -12.17 -3.03 8.88
C VAL A 34 -11.73 -1.84 8.02
N PRO A 35 -10.82 -0.97 8.52
CA PRO A 35 -10.30 0.14 7.74
C PRO A 35 -9.61 -0.33 6.46
N SER A 36 -9.93 0.32 5.34
CA SER A 36 -9.23 0.10 4.08
C SER A 36 -7.86 0.78 4.05
N LEU A 37 -7.66 1.79 4.91
CA LEU A 37 -6.41 2.53 5.05
C LEU A 37 -6.08 2.69 6.53
N VAL A 38 -4.84 2.41 6.92
CA VAL A 38 -4.31 2.68 8.26
C VAL A 38 -3.12 3.62 8.09
N ARG A 39 -3.16 4.77 8.78
CA ARG A 39 -2.09 5.78 8.78
C ARG A 39 -1.49 5.86 10.17
N VAL A 40 -0.18 5.68 10.26
CA VAL A 40 0.57 5.94 11.50
C VAL A 40 0.91 7.42 11.51
N VAL A 41 0.52 8.13 12.56
CA VAL A 41 0.77 9.56 12.74
C VAL A 41 1.52 9.79 14.05
N ASP A 42 2.37 10.82 14.08
CA ASP A 42 3.13 11.14 15.31
C ASP A 42 2.21 11.67 16.42
N ASP A 43 1.13 12.37 16.04
CA ASP A 43 0.17 12.95 16.95
C ASP A 43 -1.25 13.00 16.35
N LEU A 44 -2.26 13.06 17.22
CA LEU A 44 -3.62 13.41 16.81
C LEU A 44 -3.79 14.93 16.89
N PRO A 45 -4.04 15.63 15.78
CA PRO A 45 -4.25 17.06 15.80
C PRO A 45 -5.54 17.37 16.57
N LEU A 46 -5.46 18.37 17.45
CA LEU A 46 -6.59 18.81 18.27
C LEU A 46 -7.04 20.22 17.87
N THR A 47 -8.34 20.43 17.90
CA THR A 47 -8.96 21.76 17.89
C THR A 47 -8.60 22.54 19.17
N PRO A 48 -8.77 23.87 19.22
CA PRO A 48 -8.56 24.65 20.43
C PRO A 48 -9.37 24.17 21.65
N ASN A 49 -10.48 23.47 21.41
CA ASN A 49 -11.33 22.88 22.44
C ASN A 49 -10.91 21.45 22.85
N GLY A 50 -9.74 20.98 22.41
CA GLY A 50 -9.19 19.67 22.76
C GLY A 50 -9.84 18.48 22.06
N LYS A 51 -10.78 18.69 21.13
CA LYS A 51 -11.35 17.61 20.30
C LYS A 51 -10.45 17.30 19.12
N VAL A 52 -10.43 16.05 18.66
CA VAL A 52 -9.72 15.65 17.44
C VAL A 52 -10.19 16.49 16.23
N ASP A 53 -9.25 17.13 15.56
CA ASP A 53 -9.48 17.86 14.32
C ASP A 53 -9.44 16.91 13.12
N ARG A 54 -10.64 16.44 12.75
CA ARG A 54 -10.83 15.51 11.61
C ARG A 54 -10.41 16.13 10.29
N THR A 55 -10.59 17.43 10.10
CA THR A 55 -10.23 18.12 8.86
C THR A 55 -8.71 18.23 8.74
N ALA A 56 -8.00 18.42 9.85
CA ALA A 56 -6.54 18.35 9.86
C ALA A 56 -6.03 16.94 9.54
N LEU A 57 -6.62 15.89 10.10
CA LEU A 57 -6.30 14.50 9.76
C LEU A 57 -6.54 14.18 8.28
N GLU A 58 -7.68 14.61 7.73
CA GLU A 58 -8.00 14.43 6.31
C GLU A 58 -7.01 15.17 5.41
N ARG A 59 -6.60 16.38 5.78
CA ARG A 59 -5.54 17.12 5.06
C ARG A 59 -4.20 16.38 5.09
N ARG A 60 -3.78 15.85 6.25
CA ARG A 60 -2.58 15.01 6.35
C ARG A 60 -2.66 13.81 5.40
N THR A 61 -3.82 13.17 5.29
CA THR A 61 -4.02 12.05 4.33
C THR A 61 -3.89 12.44 2.86
N VAL A 62 -4.31 13.65 2.49
CA VAL A 62 -4.22 14.14 1.10
C VAL A 62 -2.81 14.63 0.78
N GLN A 63 -2.14 15.25 1.75
CA GLN A 63 -0.78 15.78 1.61
C GLN A 63 0.27 14.66 1.66
N GLU A 64 0.03 13.62 2.47
CA GLU A 64 0.76 12.35 2.44
C GLU A 64 0.21 11.42 1.33
N ARG A 65 0.15 11.92 0.09
CA ARG A 65 0.66 11.06 -0.99
C ARG A 65 2.08 10.71 -0.53
N PRO A 66 2.44 9.43 -0.41
CA PRO A 66 3.74 9.03 0.13
C PRO A 66 4.78 9.93 -0.52
N GLU A 67 5.48 10.71 0.30
CA GLU A 67 6.37 11.73 -0.22
C GLU A 67 7.33 11.00 -1.16
N VAL A 68 7.27 11.35 -2.45
CA VAL A 68 8.17 10.86 -3.51
C VAL A 68 9.64 11.24 -3.21
N ASN A 69 9.91 11.82 -2.04
CA ASN A 69 11.19 12.30 -1.52
C ASN A 69 11.86 11.39 -0.49
N ALA A 70 11.22 10.32 -0.02
CA ALA A 70 11.97 9.27 0.68
C ALA A 70 12.90 8.60 -0.35
N PRO A 71 14.18 8.33 -0.03
CA PRO A 71 15.05 7.60 -0.94
C PRO A 71 14.48 6.20 -1.14
N HIS A 72 13.81 6.01 -2.27
CA HIS A 72 13.25 4.74 -2.69
C HIS A 72 14.16 4.15 -3.78
N ARG A 73 14.26 2.82 -3.82
CA ARG A 73 15.13 2.14 -4.79
C ARG A 73 14.52 2.28 -6.17
N GLU A 74 15.26 2.86 -7.11
CA GLU A 74 14.80 2.94 -8.50
C GLU A 74 14.64 1.55 -9.12
N PRO A 75 13.65 1.34 -10.00
CA PRO A 75 13.46 0.09 -10.72
C PRO A 75 14.64 -0.19 -11.68
N GLU A 76 15.34 -1.29 -11.46
CA GLU A 76 16.55 -1.65 -12.20
C GLU A 76 16.24 -2.49 -13.44
N SER A 77 15.19 -3.32 -13.39
CA SER A 77 14.78 -4.18 -14.51
C SER A 77 13.57 -3.63 -15.29
N ASP A 78 13.40 -4.10 -16.54
CA ASP A 78 12.23 -3.75 -17.35
C ASP A 78 10.91 -4.21 -16.71
N LEU A 79 10.93 -5.37 -16.04
CA LEU A 79 9.78 -5.87 -15.28
C LEU A 79 9.46 -4.94 -14.10
N GLU A 80 10.47 -4.53 -13.33
CA GLU A 80 10.27 -3.60 -12.23
C GLU A 80 9.70 -2.26 -12.71
N ARG A 81 10.20 -1.72 -13.84
CA ARG A 81 9.69 -0.48 -14.46
C ARG A 81 8.24 -0.61 -14.90
N ALA A 82 7.88 -1.73 -15.51
CA ALA A 82 6.51 -1.96 -15.95
C ALA A 82 5.55 -2.09 -14.74
N VAL A 83 5.94 -2.84 -13.71
CA VAL A 83 5.11 -3.02 -12.50
C VAL A 83 4.97 -1.72 -11.72
N THR A 84 6.05 -0.94 -11.56
CA THR A 84 5.98 0.39 -10.91
C THR A 84 5.04 1.33 -11.67
N GLY A 85 5.10 1.35 -13.01
CA GLY A 85 4.18 2.13 -13.84
C GLY A 85 2.71 1.77 -13.59
N MET A 86 2.37 0.48 -13.64
CA MET A 86 1.00 0.02 -13.38
C MET A 86 0.52 0.38 -11.97
N TRP A 87 1.39 0.28 -10.96
CA TRP A 87 1.05 0.72 -9.62
C TRP A 87 0.79 2.21 -9.53
N CYS A 88 1.61 3.04 -10.16
CA CYS A 88 1.38 4.49 -10.23
C CYS A 88 -0.01 4.78 -10.80
N ASP A 89 -0.41 4.07 -11.85
CA ASP A 89 -1.73 4.26 -12.48
C ASP A 89 -2.88 3.84 -11.56
N HIS A 90 -2.77 2.69 -10.87
CA HIS A 90 -3.80 2.21 -9.94
C HIS A 90 -3.91 3.03 -8.66
N LEU A 91 -2.78 3.52 -8.17
CA LEU A 91 -2.70 4.30 -6.92
C LEU A 91 -2.86 5.80 -7.16
N GLY A 92 -2.80 6.24 -8.42
CA GLY A 92 -2.77 7.65 -8.79
C GLY A 92 -1.57 8.36 -8.17
N LEU A 93 -0.36 7.81 -8.35
CA LEU A 93 0.91 8.34 -7.88
C LEU A 93 1.79 8.76 -9.05
N GLU A 94 2.68 9.72 -8.83
CA GLU A 94 3.59 10.24 -9.89
C GLU A 94 4.88 9.43 -10.00
N GLY A 95 5.28 8.76 -8.93
CA GLY A 95 6.48 7.94 -8.88
C GLY A 95 6.54 7.18 -7.56
N ILE A 96 7.05 5.96 -7.63
CA ILE A 96 7.24 5.02 -6.52
C ILE A 96 8.51 4.23 -6.80
N GLY A 97 9.18 3.75 -5.76
CA GLY A 97 10.31 2.84 -5.89
C GLY A 97 9.91 1.39 -6.06
N ALA A 98 10.90 0.59 -6.41
CA ALA A 98 10.72 -0.83 -6.66
C ALA A 98 10.60 -1.67 -5.39
N ASP A 99 10.85 -1.11 -4.20
CA ASP A 99 10.65 -1.78 -2.91
C ASP A 99 9.51 -1.16 -2.09
N ASP A 100 8.76 -0.21 -2.66
CA ASP A 100 7.62 0.39 -1.95
C ASP A 100 6.50 -0.65 -1.79
N ASP A 101 5.81 -0.66 -0.66
CA ASP A 101 4.73 -1.61 -0.38
C ASP A 101 3.38 -1.10 -0.89
N PHE A 102 2.66 -1.93 -1.65
CA PHE A 102 1.38 -1.58 -2.26
C PHE A 102 0.35 -1.03 -1.26
N PHE A 103 0.27 -1.65 -0.08
CA PHE A 103 -0.70 -1.32 0.96
C PHE A 103 -0.28 -0.10 1.77
N GLU A 104 1.03 0.11 1.96
CA GLU A 104 1.56 1.34 2.56
C GLU A 104 1.31 2.57 1.67
N LEU A 105 1.43 2.39 0.36
CA LEU A 105 1.09 3.40 -0.64
C LEU A 105 -0.42 3.66 -0.76
N GLY A 106 -1.26 2.90 -0.04
CA GLY A 106 -2.71 3.09 0.02
C GLY A 106 -3.53 2.15 -0.87
N GLY A 107 -2.88 1.14 -1.44
CA GLY A 107 -3.52 0.04 -2.15
C GLY A 107 -4.40 -0.81 -1.23
N HIS A 108 -5.37 -1.50 -1.83
CA HIS A 108 -6.31 -2.37 -1.11
C HIS A 108 -6.77 -3.52 -1.99
N SER A 109 -7.51 -4.48 -1.42
CA SER A 109 -7.84 -5.75 -2.09
C SER A 109 -8.50 -5.58 -3.47
N LEU A 110 -9.44 -4.65 -3.64
CA LEU A 110 -10.04 -4.40 -4.96
C LEU A 110 -9.04 -3.84 -5.99
N LEU A 111 -8.16 -2.90 -5.59
CA LEU A 111 -7.09 -2.42 -6.47
C LEU A 111 -6.06 -3.53 -6.74
N ALA A 112 -5.72 -4.33 -5.74
CA ALA A 112 -4.82 -5.48 -5.90
C ALA A 112 -5.41 -6.49 -6.91
N VAL A 113 -6.70 -6.80 -6.81
CA VAL A 113 -7.38 -7.69 -7.77
C VAL A 113 -7.38 -7.10 -9.18
N ALA A 114 -7.68 -5.80 -9.32
CA ALA A 114 -7.67 -5.13 -10.61
C ALA A 114 -6.26 -5.12 -11.24
N LEU A 115 -5.24 -4.82 -10.43
CA LEU A 115 -3.84 -4.84 -10.82
C LEU A 115 -3.38 -6.25 -11.21
N ILE A 116 -3.68 -7.28 -10.43
CA ILE A 116 -3.33 -8.68 -10.75
C ILE A 116 -3.94 -9.07 -12.10
N ALA A 117 -5.20 -8.70 -12.35
CA ALA A 117 -5.85 -8.98 -13.63
C ALA A 117 -5.18 -8.25 -14.81
N GLU A 118 -4.69 -7.02 -14.60
CA GLU A 118 -3.94 -6.28 -15.62
C GLU A 118 -2.56 -6.88 -15.87
N LEU A 119 -1.84 -7.28 -14.82
CA LEU A 119 -0.56 -7.97 -14.91
C LEU A 119 -0.69 -9.30 -15.69
N HIS A 120 -1.76 -10.07 -15.44
CA HIS A 120 -2.05 -11.28 -16.21
C HIS A 120 -2.27 -10.98 -17.69
N ARG A 121 -2.96 -9.88 -18.01
CA ARG A 121 -3.22 -9.46 -19.39
C ARG A 121 -1.95 -8.99 -20.11
N GLU A 122 -1.10 -8.24 -19.44
CA GLU A 122 0.13 -7.69 -20.03
C GLU A 122 1.19 -8.78 -20.24
N PHE A 123 1.41 -9.62 -19.22
CA PHE A 123 2.52 -10.57 -19.20
C PHE A 123 2.10 -12.01 -19.56
N GLY A 124 0.81 -12.28 -19.74
CA GLY A 124 0.29 -13.62 -20.06
C GLY A 124 0.55 -14.66 -18.96
N THR A 125 0.88 -14.21 -17.75
CA THR A 125 1.37 -15.05 -16.66
C THR A 125 0.45 -14.94 -15.44
N GLU A 126 0.01 -16.07 -14.89
CA GLU A 126 -0.79 -16.06 -13.66
C GLU A 126 0.07 -15.78 -12.43
N ILE A 127 0.00 -14.54 -11.93
CA ILE A 127 0.43 -14.20 -10.57
C ILE A 127 -0.60 -14.74 -9.57
N SER A 128 -0.12 -15.61 -8.66
CA SER A 128 -0.91 -16.08 -7.52
C SER A 128 -1.23 -14.91 -6.57
N PRO A 129 -2.49 -14.74 -6.14
CA PRO A 129 -2.83 -13.76 -5.10
C PRO A 129 -1.98 -13.95 -3.85
N ILE A 130 -1.66 -15.20 -3.46
CA ILE A 130 -0.83 -15.46 -2.29
C ILE A 130 0.57 -14.86 -2.48
N SER A 131 1.18 -15.01 -3.66
CA SER A 131 2.49 -14.42 -3.95
C SER A 131 2.45 -12.89 -3.89
N PHE A 132 1.36 -12.26 -4.35
CA PHE A 132 1.20 -10.82 -4.26
C PHE A 132 1.22 -10.35 -2.80
N TYR A 133 0.50 -11.04 -1.91
CA TYR A 133 0.43 -10.63 -0.49
C TYR A 133 1.70 -10.98 0.31
N LEU A 134 2.51 -11.93 -0.15
CA LEU A 134 3.78 -12.31 0.51
C LEU A 134 4.89 -11.28 0.28
N ASP A 135 4.92 -10.68 -0.91
CA ASP A 135 5.88 -9.65 -1.27
C ASP A 135 5.18 -8.60 -2.14
N PRO A 136 4.38 -7.73 -1.51
CA PRO A 136 3.54 -6.75 -2.21
C PRO A 136 4.38 -5.54 -2.62
N THR A 137 5.51 -5.77 -3.30
CA THR A 137 6.44 -4.77 -3.85
C THR A 137 6.59 -4.94 -5.36
N PRO A 138 6.99 -3.91 -6.13
CA PRO A 138 7.24 -4.07 -7.56
C PRO A 138 8.36 -5.07 -7.84
N ALA A 139 9.41 -5.08 -7.01
CA ALA A 139 10.49 -6.06 -7.04
C ALA A 139 9.98 -7.48 -6.81
N GLY A 140 9.15 -7.67 -5.79
CA GLY A 140 8.53 -8.95 -5.46
C GLY A 140 7.74 -9.51 -6.62
N LEU A 141 6.88 -8.69 -7.20
CA LEU A 141 6.09 -9.06 -8.37
C LEU A 141 6.97 -9.32 -9.59
N ALA A 142 7.98 -8.49 -9.85
CA ALA A 142 8.92 -8.70 -10.95
C ALA A 142 9.66 -10.04 -10.81
N ARG A 143 10.06 -10.42 -9.60
CA ARG A 143 10.64 -11.75 -9.32
C ARG A 143 9.65 -12.87 -9.59
N SER A 144 8.41 -12.76 -9.13
CA SER A 144 7.38 -13.78 -9.37
C SER A 144 7.06 -13.94 -10.86
N LEU A 145 7.00 -12.83 -11.60
CA LEU A 145 6.82 -12.83 -13.05
C LEU A 145 8.01 -13.48 -13.77
N ALA A 146 9.23 -13.14 -13.39
CA ALA A 146 10.44 -13.74 -13.97
C ALA A 146 10.51 -15.25 -13.74
N GLN A 147 10.10 -15.73 -12.56
CA GLN A 147 10.06 -17.16 -12.24
C GLN A 147 8.98 -17.92 -13.00
N ALA A 148 7.84 -17.27 -13.24
CA ALA A 148 6.72 -17.89 -13.95
C ALA A 148 6.87 -17.84 -15.49
N GLY A 149 7.67 -16.91 -16.03
CA GLY A 149 8.06 -16.85 -17.44
C GLY A 149 9.33 -17.64 -17.80
N ALA A 150 10.08 -18.16 -16.81
CA ALA A 150 11.24 -19.00 -17.07
C ALA A 150 10.80 -20.37 -17.64
N PRO A 151 11.34 -20.81 -18.80
CA PRO A 151 11.09 -22.17 -19.27
C PRO A 151 11.63 -23.16 -18.23
N ARG A 152 10.77 -24.08 -17.79
CA ARG A 152 11.16 -25.24 -16.99
C ARG A 152 12.10 -26.17 -17.77
#